data_AF-A0A1M6KX83-F1
#
_entry.id   AF-A0A1M6KX83-F1
#
_cell.length_a   1.000
_cell.length_b   1.000
_cell.length_c   1.000
_cell.angle_alpha   90.00
_cell.angle_beta   90.00
_cell.angle_gamma   90.00
#
_symmetry.space_group_name_H-M   'P 1'
#
loop_
_entity.id
_entity.type
_entity.pdbx_description
1 polymer ?
#
loop_
_entity_poly.entity_id
_entity_poly.type
_entity_poly.pdbx_seq_one_letter_code
_entity_poly.pdbx_strand_id
1 'polypeptide(L)' 'MTKTNFKGSVMLNPVPVVLITSKNEEDKVNVFTAAWVGTSRQTQIQ' A
#
# COMPACT_ATOMS: atom_id res chain seq x y z
N MET A 1 13.54 18.53 21.43
CA MET A 1 12.97 17.67 20.37
C MET A 1 12.31 16.49 21.07
N THR A 2 10.98 16.50 21.14
CA THR A 2 10.17 15.50 21.86
C THR A 2 10.20 14.17 21.10
N LYS A 3 10.36 13.06 21.84
CA LYS A 3 10.75 11.73 21.36
C LYS A 3 10.00 11.27 20.09
N THR A 4 10.76 10.82 19.09
CA THR A 4 10.26 9.95 18.01
C THR A 4 9.86 8.63 18.65
N ASN A 5 8.58 8.44 18.95
CA ASN A 5 8.07 7.15 19.41
C ASN A 5 8.16 6.15 18.25
N PHE A 6 9.32 5.50 18.12
CA PHE A 6 9.52 4.44 17.14
C PHE A 6 8.66 3.25 17.54
N LYS A 7 7.49 3.13 16.90
CA LYS A 7 6.61 1.99 17.08
C LYS A 7 7.22 0.81 16.31
N GLY A 8 8.08 0.05 16.97
CA GLY A 8 8.75 -1.12 16.40
C GLY A 8 7.80 -2.17 15.83
N SER A 9 6.53 -2.19 16.27
CA SER A 9 5.49 -3.06 15.69
C SER A 9 5.12 -2.70 14.24
N VAL A 10 5.58 -1.56 13.70
CA VAL A 10 5.35 -1.17 12.30
C VAL A 10 6.47 -1.69 11.38
N MET A 11 7.61 -2.12 11.95
CA MET A 11 8.64 -2.87 11.24
C MET A 11 8.33 -4.38 11.27
N LEU A 12 7.23 -4.77 10.64
CA LEU A 12 6.88 -6.17 10.45
C LEU A 12 7.39 -6.65 9.10
N ASN A 13 8.48 -7.43 9.09
CA ASN A 13 9.03 -8.13 7.93
C ASN A 13 9.38 -7.23 6.71
N PRO A 14 10.20 -7.70 5.76
CA PRO A 14 10.26 -7.05 4.46
C PRO A 14 8.86 -7.08 3.83
N VAL A 15 8.23 -5.92 3.74
CA VAL A 15 6.97 -5.72 3.02
C VAL A 15 7.27 -5.33 1.57
N PRO A 16 6.47 -5.81 0.59
CA PRO A 16 6.67 -5.42 -0.80
C PRO A 16 6.43 -3.92 -0.95
N VAL A 17 7.29 -3.24 -1.70
CA VAL A 17 7.09 -1.83 -2.09
C VAL A 17 6.60 -1.81 -3.53
N VAL A 18 5.39 -1.30 -3.74
CA VAL A 18 4.77 -1.22 -5.07
C VAL A 18 4.37 0.22 -5.40
N LEU A 19 4.36 0.54 -6.70
CA LEU A 19 3.75 1.75 -7.23
C LEU A 19 2.32 1.44 -7.64
N ILE A 20 1.36 2.14 -7.05
CA ILE A 20 -0.06 2.05 -7.41
C ILE A 20 -0.36 3.21 -8.35
N THR A 21 -0.76 2.87 -9.58
CA THR A 21 -1.24 3.81 -10.58
C THR A 21 -2.77 3.75 -10.63
N SER A 22 -3.43 4.90 -10.54
CA SER A 22 -4.87 5.00 -10.77
C SER A 22 -5.18 6.11 -11.77
N LYS A 23 -6.32 5.95 -12.45
CA LYS A 23 -6.86 6.92 -13.40
C LYS A 23 -8.36 7.00 -13.16
N ASN A 24 -8.92 8.21 -13.06
CA ASN A 24 -10.36 8.40 -12.93
C ASN A 24 -11.02 8.61 -14.31
N GLU A 25 -12.35 8.75 -14.32
CA GLU A 25 -13.14 9.00 -15.54
C GLU A 25 -12.84 10.36 -16.19
N GLU A 26 -12.25 11.31 -15.45
CA GLU A 26 -11.80 12.62 -15.94
C GLU A 26 -10.35 12.61 -16.44
N ASP A 27 -9.79 11.43 -16.71
CA ASP A 27 -8.41 11.19 -17.14
C ASP A 27 -7.31 11.66 -16.16
N LYS A 28 -7.63 11.98 -14.91
CA LYS A 28 -6.65 12.37 -13.89
C LYS A 28 -5.88 11.15 -13.40
N VAL A 29 -4.56 11.16 -13.61
CA VAL A 29 -3.64 10.09 -13.21
C VAL A 29 -3.05 10.38 -11.83
N ASN A 30 -3.02 9.37 -10.98
CA ASN A 30 -2.36 9.41 -9.68
C ASN A 30 -1.39 8.24 -9.55
N VAL A 31 -0.22 8.49 -8.98
CA VAL A 31 0.81 7.47 -8.68
C VAL A 31 1.27 7.67 -7.25
N PHE A 32 1.20 6.60 -6.46
CA PHE A 32 1.67 6.62 -5.08
C PHE A 32 2.32 5.30 -4.68
N THR A 33 3.28 5.39 -3.77
CA THR A 33 4.00 4.22 -3.24
C THR A 33 3.23 3.62 -2.07
N ALA A 34 3.00 2.32 -2.09
CA ALA A 34 2.36 1.59 -1.00
C ALA A 34 3.22 0.39 -0.58
N ALA A 35 3.32 0.19 0.74
CA ALA A 35 4.08 -0.92 1.34
C ALA A 35 3.16 -2.02 1.93
N TRP A 36 1.95 -1.66 2.35
CA TRP A 36 0.99 -2.60 2.94
C TRP A 36 0.11 -3.21 1.86
N VAL A 37 0.69 -4.13 1.08
CA VAL A 37 0.01 -4.80 -0.04
C VAL A 37 0.13 -6.31 0.12
N GLY A 38 -0.98 -7.01 -0.11
CA GLY A 38 -1.06 -8.47 -0.04
C GLY A 38 -1.99 -9.03 -1.12
N THR A 39 -1.84 -10.31 -1.44
CA THR A 39 -2.70 -11.01 -2.40
C THR A 39 -3.96 -11.50 -1.71
N SER A 40 -5.13 -11.08 -2.19
CA SER A 40 -6.41 -11.70 -1.84
C SER A 40 -6.91 -12.52 -3.02
N ARG A 41 -7.25 -13.80 -2.80
CA ARG A 41 -7.89 -14.63 -3.82
C ARG A 41 -9.40 -14.40 -3.73
N GLN A 42 -9.98 -13.73 -4.72
CA GLN A 42 -11.43 -13.67 -4.87
C GLN A 42 -11.89 -14.83 -5.75
N THR A 43 -12.45 -15.87 -5.13
CA THR A 43 -13.14 -16.94 -5.87
C THR A 43 -14.42 -16.36 -6.45
N GLN A 44 -14.42 -16.09 -7.75
CA GLN A 44 -15.63 -15.78 -8.51
C GLN A 44 -16.40 -17.10 -8.68
N ILE A 45 -17.47 -17.28 -7.91
CA ILE A 45 -18.44 -18.34 -8.19
C ILE A 45 -19.22 -17.85 -9.42
N GLN A 46 -19.01 -18.53 -10.55
CA GLN A 46 -19.83 -18.35 -11.76
C GLN A 46 -21.22 -18.92 -11.54
#